data_AF-B0DQS1-F1
#
_entry.id   AF-B0DQS1-F1
#
_cell.length_a   1.000
_cell.length_b   1.000
_cell.length_c   1.000
_cell.angle_alpha   90.00
_cell.angle_beta   90.00
_cell.angle_gamma   90.00
#
_symmetry.space_group_name_H-M   'P 1'
#
loop_
_entity.id
_entity.type
_entity.pdbx_description
1 polymer ?
#
loop_
_entity_poly.entity_id
_entity_poly.type
_entity_poly.pdbx_seq_one_letter_code
_entity_poly.pdbx_strand_id
1 'polypeptide(L)'
;MPQPITRETFIDLARAEATALTQESMYDEDVEQVPIPESFRKFGVPRGYSVDFALDPALLVAFLAKRGIVNEDQIPHDLLRDLKDTNNATENLKIVPTCVYDDKRARVDAALERAPDNSFGSPRIDKGVGEFGYISKFTAKPALSREVARRDEKEGADTGEKEEGDTQRKAMMLRRRHYYENHSFKNSS
;
A
#
# COMPACT_ATOMS: atom_id res chain seq x y z
N MET A 1 -12.63 -25.48 16.02
CA MET A 1 -11.69 -24.63 16.78
C MET A 1 -11.92 -23.20 16.32
N PRO A 2 -11.80 -22.18 17.19
CA PRO A 2 -11.88 -20.79 16.75
C PRO A 2 -10.78 -20.53 15.71
N GLN A 3 -11.17 -19.93 14.58
CA GLN A 3 -10.24 -19.61 13.51
C GLN A 3 -9.73 -18.18 13.72
N PRO A 4 -8.42 -17.99 13.95
CA PRO A 4 -7.88 -16.65 14.17
C PRO A 4 -7.97 -15.84 12.88
N ILE A 5 -8.29 -14.55 13.02
CA ILE A 5 -8.31 -13.61 11.90
C ILE A 5 -6.87 -13.24 11.55
N THR A 6 -6.48 -13.49 10.30
CA THR A 6 -5.17 -13.09 9.76
C THR A 6 -5.35 -12.27 8.48
N ARG A 7 -4.24 -11.86 7.83
CA ARG A 7 -4.31 -11.16 6.54
C ARG A 7 -5.03 -12.02 5.50
N GLU A 8 -4.70 -13.31 5.50
CA GLU A 8 -5.19 -14.32 4.58
C GLU A 8 -6.69 -14.54 4.71
N THR A 9 -7.29 -14.25 5.87
CA THR A 9 -8.75 -14.26 6.05
C THR A 9 -9.46 -13.34 5.05
N PHE A 10 -8.84 -12.24 4.62
CA PHE A 10 -9.48 -11.26 3.72
C PHE A 10 -9.00 -11.34 2.27
N ILE A 11 -8.10 -12.27 1.95
CA ILE A 11 -7.46 -12.37 0.64
C ILE A 11 -7.98 -13.63 -0.07
N ASP A 12 -8.59 -13.46 -1.23
CA ASP A 12 -8.81 -14.54 -2.18
C ASP A 12 -7.79 -14.36 -3.31
N LEU A 13 -6.68 -15.11 -3.26
CA LEU A 13 -5.56 -14.93 -4.18
C LEU A 13 -5.97 -15.07 -5.65
N ALA A 14 -6.78 -16.09 -5.96
CA ALA A 14 -7.20 -16.35 -7.33
C ALA A 14 -8.12 -15.23 -7.85
N ARG A 15 -9.05 -14.78 -7.00
CA ARG A 15 -9.92 -13.65 -7.33
C ARG A 15 -9.13 -12.35 -7.43
N ALA A 16 -8.22 -12.07 -6.50
CA ALA A 16 -7.42 -10.84 -6.50
C ALA A 16 -6.58 -10.73 -7.78
N GLU A 17 -5.94 -11.81 -8.21
CA GLU A 17 -5.18 -11.82 -9.46
C GLU A 17 -6.08 -11.60 -10.68
N ALA A 18 -7.18 -12.36 -10.78
CA ALA A 18 -8.13 -12.21 -11.88
C ALA A 18 -8.70 -10.78 -11.94
N THR A 19 -9.10 -10.21 -10.80
CA THR A 19 -9.65 -8.87 -10.70
C THR A 19 -8.60 -7.80 -11.03
N ALA A 20 -7.37 -7.93 -10.56
CA ALA A 20 -6.28 -7.00 -10.88
C ALA A 20 -5.99 -6.95 -12.39
N LEU A 21 -6.05 -8.10 -13.08
CA LEU A 21 -5.83 -8.20 -14.53
C LEU A 21 -6.95 -7.60 -15.38
N THR A 22 -8.14 -7.38 -14.82
CA THR A 22 -9.23 -6.68 -15.53
C THR A 22 -9.00 -5.17 -15.66
N GLN A 23 -8.05 -4.62 -14.91
CA GLN A 23 -7.75 -3.19 -14.93
C GLN A 23 -7.12 -2.74 -16.25
N GLU A 24 -7.17 -1.44 -16.49
CA GLU A 24 -6.54 -0.83 -17.65
C GLU A 24 -5.03 -0.64 -17.47
N SER A 25 -4.58 -0.44 -16.23
CA SER A 25 -3.21 -0.03 -15.92
C SER A 25 -2.62 -0.72 -14.70
N MET A 26 -1.29 -0.71 -14.66
CA MET A 26 -0.42 -1.21 -13.59
C MET A 26 0.71 -0.20 -13.35
N TYR A 27 1.53 -0.46 -12.33
CA TYR A 27 2.77 0.29 -12.12
C TYR A 27 3.96 -0.52 -12.65
N ASP A 28 4.88 0.14 -13.34
CA ASP A 28 6.15 -0.42 -13.78
C ASP A 28 7.27 -0.23 -12.74
N GLU A 29 8.49 -0.66 -13.08
CA GLU A 29 9.67 -0.59 -12.20
C GLU A 29 10.06 0.84 -11.80
N ASP A 30 9.73 1.83 -12.63
CA ASP A 30 9.95 3.26 -12.35
C ASP A 30 8.77 3.89 -11.59
N VAL A 31 7.79 3.07 -11.19
CA VAL A 31 6.57 3.46 -10.47
C VAL A 31 5.69 4.41 -11.31
N GLU A 32 5.74 4.25 -12.63
CA GLU A 32 4.87 4.94 -13.57
C GLU A 32 3.65 4.08 -13.91
N GLN A 33 2.52 4.75 -14.11
CA GLN A 33 1.28 4.06 -14.48
C GLN A 33 1.29 3.75 -15.98
N VAL A 34 1.39 2.47 -16.30
CA VAL A 34 1.46 1.96 -17.67
C VAL A 34 0.27 1.05 -17.97
N PRO A 35 -0.17 0.92 -19.24
CA PRO A 35 -1.24 -0.01 -19.58
C PRO A 35 -0.83 -1.46 -19.29
N ILE A 36 -1.78 -2.28 -18.82
CA ILE A 36 -1.51 -3.70 -18.58
C ILE A 36 -1.25 -4.41 -19.91
N PRO A 37 -0.08 -5.06 -20.09
CA PRO A 37 0.20 -5.81 -21.31
C PRO A 37 -0.81 -6.95 -21.53
N GLU A 38 -1.20 -7.20 -22.78
CA GLU A 38 -2.09 -8.32 -23.10
C GLU A 38 -1.53 -9.68 -22.66
N SER A 39 -0.20 -9.82 -22.61
CA SER A 39 0.46 -11.02 -22.12
C SER A 39 0.09 -11.32 -20.66
N PHE A 40 -0.07 -10.29 -19.81
CA PHE A 40 -0.44 -10.50 -18.41
C PHE A 40 -1.88 -11.03 -18.32
N ARG A 41 -2.79 -10.50 -19.14
CA ARG A 41 -4.18 -10.97 -19.20
C ARG A 41 -4.30 -12.42 -19.69
N LYS A 42 -3.38 -12.86 -20.56
CA LYS A 42 -3.36 -14.22 -21.12
C LYS A 42 -2.66 -15.23 -20.21
N PHE A 43 -1.59 -14.82 -19.53
CA PHE A 43 -0.67 -15.73 -18.84
C PHE A 43 -0.58 -15.51 -17.32
N GLY A 44 -1.30 -14.53 -16.78
CA GLY A 44 -1.23 -14.15 -15.36
C GLY A 44 -0.17 -13.09 -15.08
N VAL A 45 -0.02 -12.74 -13.80
CA VAL A 45 0.99 -11.78 -13.35
C VAL A 45 2.38 -12.40 -13.44
N PRO A 46 3.33 -11.81 -14.20
CA PRO A 46 4.64 -12.41 -14.38
C PRO A 46 5.55 -12.22 -13.17
N ARG A 47 6.66 -12.98 -13.16
CA ARG A 47 7.71 -12.82 -12.16
C ARG A 47 8.28 -11.39 -12.18
N GLY A 48 8.49 -10.83 -10.99
CA GLY A 48 8.92 -9.44 -10.81
C GLY A 48 7.77 -8.49 -10.55
N TYR A 49 6.52 -8.94 -10.73
CA TYR A 49 5.31 -8.20 -10.37
C TYR A 49 4.48 -8.94 -9.33
N SER A 50 3.65 -8.20 -8.62
CA SER A 50 2.77 -8.72 -7.58
C SER A 50 1.48 -7.93 -7.53
N VAL A 51 0.41 -8.58 -7.06
CA VAL A 51 -0.86 -7.92 -6.79
C VAL A 51 -0.77 -7.31 -5.39
N ASP A 52 -0.75 -6.00 -5.33
CA ASP A 52 -0.77 -5.22 -4.11
C ASP A 52 -2.20 -4.77 -3.76
N PHE A 53 -2.46 -4.67 -2.47
CA PHE A 53 -3.71 -4.19 -1.90
C PHE A 53 -3.51 -2.75 -1.43
N ALA A 54 -4.09 -1.76 -2.13
CA ALA A 54 -3.96 -0.34 -1.81
C ALA A 54 -4.19 -0.06 -0.30
N LEU A 55 -5.25 -0.65 0.26
CA LEU A 55 -5.44 -0.84 1.70
C LEU A 55 -4.98 -2.25 2.10
N ASP A 56 -3.87 -2.33 2.84
CA ASP A 56 -3.32 -3.61 3.29
C ASP A 56 -4.27 -4.32 4.27
N PRO A 57 -4.60 -5.62 4.05
CA PRO A 57 -5.48 -6.39 4.93
C PRO A 57 -5.05 -6.43 6.40
N ALA A 58 -3.77 -6.27 6.72
CA ALA A 58 -3.33 -6.21 8.12
C ALA A 58 -3.83 -4.99 8.87
N LEU A 59 -4.13 -3.89 8.17
CA LEU A 59 -4.78 -2.75 8.81
C LEU A 59 -6.19 -3.13 9.27
N LEU A 60 -6.91 -3.95 8.49
CA LEU A 60 -8.22 -4.47 8.85
C LEU A 60 -8.11 -5.44 10.04
N VAL A 61 -7.13 -6.36 10.03
CA VAL A 61 -6.85 -7.26 11.15
C VAL A 61 -6.57 -6.47 12.42
N ALA A 62 -5.67 -5.48 12.37
CA ALA A 62 -5.32 -4.64 13.51
C ALA A 62 -6.53 -3.84 14.03
N PHE A 63 -7.37 -3.32 13.13
CA PHE A 63 -8.59 -2.62 13.48
C PHE A 63 -9.61 -3.51 14.20
N LEU A 64 -9.79 -4.75 13.75
CA LEU A 64 -10.67 -5.73 14.38
C LEU A 64 -10.13 -6.17 15.75
N ALA A 65 -8.83 -6.43 15.85
CA ALA A 65 -8.16 -6.78 17.10
C ALA A 65 -8.36 -5.70 18.17
N LYS A 66 -8.26 -4.42 17.79
CA LYS A 66 -8.54 -3.27 18.69
C LYS A 66 -9.97 -3.24 19.23
N ARG A 67 -10.92 -3.89 18.56
CA ARG A 67 -12.31 -4.03 19.01
C ARG A 67 -12.57 -5.32 19.78
N GLY A 68 -11.53 -6.10 20.08
CA GLY A 68 -11.63 -7.40 20.75
C GLY A 68 -12.09 -8.53 19.83
N ILE A 69 -12.08 -8.30 18.52
CA ILE A 69 -12.45 -9.30 17.50
C ILE A 69 -11.16 -9.91 16.97
N VAL A 70 -10.89 -11.15 17.38
CA VAL A 70 -9.65 -11.88 17.06
C VAL A 70 -9.91 -13.17 16.30
N ASN A 71 -11.15 -13.68 16.32
CA ASN A 71 -11.56 -14.91 15.63
C ASN A 71 -12.69 -14.64 14.63
N GLU A 72 -12.71 -15.41 13.55
CA GLU A 72 -13.66 -15.22 12.44
C GLU A 72 -15.12 -15.43 12.87
N ASP A 73 -15.39 -16.32 13.84
CA ASP A 73 -16.73 -16.61 14.37
C ASP A 73 -17.35 -15.45 15.15
N GLN A 74 -16.54 -14.46 15.53
CA GLN A 74 -17.02 -13.23 16.16
C GLN A 74 -17.57 -12.21 15.15
N ILE A 75 -17.38 -12.44 13.84
CA ILE A 75 -17.86 -11.57 12.77
C ILE A 75 -19.13 -12.18 12.17
N PRO A 76 -20.23 -11.42 12.05
CA PRO A 76 -21.40 -11.87 11.32
C PRO A 76 -21.03 -12.28 9.89
N HIS A 77 -21.55 -13.42 9.42
CA HIS A 77 -21.15 -14.01 8.13
C HIS A 77 -21.32 -13.04 6.95
N ASP A 78 -22.41 -12.27 6.91
CA ASP A 78 -22.64 -11.27 5.87
C ASP A 78 -21.59 -10.15 5.90
N LEU A 79 -21.21 -9.68 7.09
CA LEU A 79 -20.18 -8.66 7.24
C LEU A 79 -18.80 -9.19 6.82
N LEU A 80 -18.47 -10.44 7.18
CA LEU A 80 -17.21 -11.07 6.76
C LEU A 80 -17.13 -11.18 5.23
N ARG A 81 -18.25 -11.55 4.59
CA ARG A 81 -18.36 -11.58 3.13
C ARG A 81 -18.14 -10.19 2.54
N ASP A 82 -18.82 -9.17 3.06
CA ASP A 82 -18.71 -7.80 2.55
C ASP A 82 -17.29 -7.23 2.71
N LEU A 83 -16.60 -7.55 3.81
CA LEU A 83 -15.20 -7.19 4.03
C LEU A 83 -14.28 -7.89 3.02
N LYS A 84 -14.48 -9.18 2.76
CA LYS A 84 -13.75 -9.93 1.73
C LYS A 84 -14.01 -9.34 0.34
N ASP A 85 -15.26 -9.05 0.01
CA ASP A 85 -15.65 -8.48 -1.28
C ASP A 85 -15.02 -7.10 -1.50
N THR A 86 -15.06 -6.25 -0.48
CA THR A 86 -14.46 -4.91 -0.52
C THR A 86 -12.94 -4.99 -0.67
N ASN A 87 -12.30 -5.89 0.08
CA ASN A 87 -10.85 -6.02 0.07
C ASN A 87 -10.32 -6.56 -1.28
N ASN A 88 -11.08 -7.42 -1.96
CA ASN A 88 -10.75 -7.98 -3.27
C ASN A 88 -11.41 -7.23 -4.44
N ALA A 89 -11.89 -6.01 -4.20
CA ALA A 89 -12.50 -5.17 -5.23
C ALA A 89 -11.42 -4.53 -6.13
N THR A 90 -11.79 -4.24 -7.38
CA THR A 90 -10.88 -3.69 -8.40
C THR A 90 -10.18 -2.41 -7.95
N GLU A 91 -10.86 -1.58 -7.16
CA GLU A 91 -10.33 -0.31 -6.66
C GLU A 91 -9.21 -0.49 -5.64
N ASN A 92 -9.23 -1.61 -4.91
CA ASN A 92 -8.24 -1.91 -3.88
C ASN A 92 -7.04 -2.68 -4.42
N LEU A 93 -7.08 -3.19 -5.65
CA LEU A 93 -6.03 -4.03 -6.19
C LEU A 93 -5.18 -3.24 -7.19
N LYS A 94 -3.87 -3.46 -7.20
CA LYS A 94 -2.95 -2.92 -8.22
C LYS A 94 -1.87 -3.94 -8.53
N ILE A 95 -1.47 -4.02 -9.80
CA ILE A 95 -0.26 -4.76 -10.15
C ILE A 95 0.91 -3.78 -10.02
N VAL A 96 1.90 -4.16 -9.22
CA VAL A 96 3.09 -3.36 -8.92
C VAL A 96 4.35 -4.22 -9.02
N PRO A 97 5.55 -3.63 -9.16
CA PRO A 97 6.78 -4.38 -9.02
C PRO A 97 6.89 -5.04 -7.64
N THR A 98 7.38 -6.27 -7.58
CA THR A 98 7.49 -7.03 -6.32
C THR A 98 8.33 -6.31 -5.27
N CYS A 99 9.38 -5.59 -5.68
CA CYS A 99 10.20 -4.79 -4.75
C CYS A 99 9.40 -3.69 -4.04
N VAL A 100 8.48 -3.03 -4.75
CA VAL A 100 7.59 -2.00 -4.18
C VAL A 100 6.59 -2.62 -3.22
N TYR A 101 6.03 -3.78 -3.60
CA TYR A 101 5.13 -4.54 -2.74
C TYR A 101 5.81 -4.95 -1.42
N ASP A 102 7.00 -5.54 -1.48
CA ASP A 102 7.75 -5.98 -0.30
C ASP A 102 8.13 -4.80 0.61
N ASP A 103 8.59 -3.69 0.04
CA ASP A 103 8.92 -2.47 0.78
C ASP A 103 7.70 -1.89 1.50
N LYS A 104 6.56 -1.84 0.82
CA LYS A 104 5.30 -1.36 1.40
C LYS A 104 4.87 -2.27 2.56
N ARG A 105 4.90 -3.59 2.35
CA ARG A 105 4.52 -4.56 3.38
C ARG A 105 5.40 -4.43 4.62
N ALA A 106 6.72 -4.33 4.45
CA ALA A 106 7.64 -4.12 5.55
C ALA A 106 7.36 -2.83 6.34
N ARG A 107 6.98 -1.73 5.65
CA ARG A 107 6.61 -0.47 6.30
C ARG A 107 5.30 -0.58 7.08
N VAL A 108 4.30 -1.27 6.54
CA VAL A 108 3.03 -1.51 7.23
C VAL A 108 3.27 -2.36 8.48
N ASP A 109 4.04 -3.43 8.36
CA ASP A 109 4.36 -4.32 9.48
C ASP A 109 5.10 -3.57 10.59
N ALA A 110 6.13 -2.79 10.24
CA ALA A 110 6.85 -1.96 11.20
C ALA A 110 5.96 -0.87 11.84
N ALA A 111 5.01 -0.31 11.09
CA ALA A 111 4.07 0.67 11.63
C ALA A 111 3.09 0.05 12.62
N LEU A 112 2.63 -1.18 12.36
CA LEU A 112 1.73 -1.91 13.24
C LEU A 112 2.44 -2.36 14.53
N GLU A 113 3.71 -2.73 14.46
CA GLU A 113 4.52 -3.04 15.66
C GLU A 113 4.80 -1.80 16.53
N ARG A 114 4.99 -0.64 15.91
CA ARG A 114 5.30 0.61 16.61
C ARG A 114 4.07 1.37 17.10
N ALA A 115 2.88 1.06 16.60
CA ALA A 115 1.67 1.79 16.96
C ALA A 115 1.36 1.57 18.45
N PRO A 116 1.48 2.58 19.33
CA PRO A 116 0.84 2.49 20.63
C PRO A 116 -0.66 2.38 20.38
N ASP A 117 -1.38 1.65 21.25
CA ASP A 117 -2.76 1.18 21.05
C ASP A 117 -3.79 2.24 20.56
N ASN A 118 -3.46 3.54 20.57
CA ASN A 118 -4.33 4.68 20.24
C ASN A 118 -4.07 5.42 18.91
N SER A 119 -3.19 4.97 17.99
CA SER A 119 -2.82 5.80 16.81
C SER A 119 -3.71 5.67 15.55
N PHE A 120 -4.60 4.68 15.47
CA PHE A 120 -5.62 4.61 14.40
C PHE A 120 -6.92 5.15 14.98
N GLY A 121 -7.26 6.38 14.59
CA GLY A 121 -8.32 7.19 15.19
C GLY A 121 -9.55 6.39 15.60
N SER A 122 -9.77 6.28 16.91
CA SER A 122 -11.07 5.91 17.44
C SER A 122 -12.06 7.00 17.00
N PRO A 123 -13.15 6.68 16.28
CA PRO A 123 -14.26 7.62 16.25
C PRO A 123 -14.68 7.84 17.70
N ARG A 124 -14.67 9.10 18.15
CA ARG A 124 -15.30 9.46 19.42
C ARG A 124 -16.78 9.10 19.28
N ILE A 125 -17.17 7.96 19.86
CA ILE A 125 -18.57 7.62 20.02
C ILE A 125 -19.03 8.43 21.23
N ASP A 126 -19.44 9.67 20.98
CA ASP A 126 -20.27 10.39 21.93
C ASP A 126 -21.56 9.57 22.10
N LYS A 127 -21.79 9.14 23.34
CA LYS A 127 -22.96 8.36 23.72
C LYS A 127 -24.21 9.19 23.45
N GLY A 128 -24.92 8.87 22.38
CA GLY A 128 -26.22 9.45 22.12
C GLY A 128 -26.80 9.05 20.78
N VAL A 129 -27.74 8.11 20.83
CA VAL A 129 -28.79 7.87 19.83
C VAL A 129 -28.39 7.05 18.59
N GLY A 130 -28.93 5.82 18.56
CA GLY A 130 -29.67 5.19 17.45
C GLY A 130 -29.15 5.26 16.00
N GLU A 131 -29.26 4.09 15.37
CA GLU A 131 -29.33 3.84 13.92
C GLU A 131 -28.02 3.54 13.18
N PHE A 132 -27.99 2.30 12.65
CA PHE A 132 -27.13 1.84 11.57
C PHE A 132 -27.29 2.78 10.37
N GLY A 133 -26.23 3.52 10.03
CA GLY A 133 -26.24 4.44 8.90
C GLY A 133 -24.87 4.56 8.24
N TYR A 134 -24.76 3.98 7.05
CA TYR A 134 -23.87 4.37 5.95
C TYR A 134 -22.36 4.34 6.16
N ILE A 135 -21.74 3.25 5.71
CA ILE A 135 -20.38 3.27 5.17
C ILE A 135 -20.49 3.85 3.75
N SER A 136 -20.45 5.17 3.62
CA SER A 136 -20.28 5.85 2.34
C SER A 136 -19.55 7.16 2.54
N LYS A 137 -18.59 7.41 1.65
CA LYS A 137 -17.74 8.62 1.49
C LYS A 137 -16.30 8.52 2.03
N PHE A 138 -15.51 7.61 1.47
CA PHE A 138 -14.12 7.94 1.13
C PHE A 138 -14.09 8.51 -0.30
N THR A 139 -14.64 9.72 -0.47
CA THR A 139 -14.39 10.50 -1.68
C THR A 139 -13.15 11.35 -1.42
N ALA A 140 -12.02 10.96 -2.00
CA ALA A 140 -10.87 11.84 -2.14
C ALA A 140 -11.32 13.05 -3.00
N LYS A 141 -11.39 14.24 -2.38
CA LYS A 141 -11.45 15.50 -3.13
C LYS A 141 -10.05 16.10 -3.18
N PRO A 142 -9.56 16.48 -4.37
CA PRO A 142 -8.33 17.23 -4.50
C PRO A 142 -8.66 18.70 -4.23
N ALA A 143 -8.01 19.31 -3.25
CA ALA A 143 -8.09 20.75 -3.04
C ALA A 143 -6.76 21.24 -2.52
N LEU A 144 -6.00 21.91 -3.39
CA LEU A 144 -5.09 22.99 -3.00
C LEU A 144 -4.73 23.80 -4.25
N SER A 145 -5.46 24.89 -4.45
CA SER A 145 -5.00 26.02 -5.24
C SER A 145 -5.62 27.31 -4.69
N ARG A 146 -4.72 28.28 -4.44
CA ARG A 146 -4.92 29.72 -4.18
C ARG A 146 -5.54 30.07 -2.82
N GLU A 147 -5.16 31.12 -2.10
CA GLU A 147 -4.20 32.22 -2.23
C GLU A 147 -4.31 32.96 -0.89
N VAL A 148 -3.21 33.36 -0.22
CA VAL A 148 -3.22 34.56 0.64
C VAL A 148 -1.87 35.29 0.55
N ALA A 149 -1.91 36.39 -0.20
CA ALA A 149 -1.24 37.69 -0.08
C ALA A 149 0.00 37.89 0.83
N ARG A 150 1.12 38.21 0.15
CA ARG A 150 1.95 39.45 0.19
C ARG A 150 2.41 40.11 1.52
N ARG A 151 3.71 40.52 1.44
CA ARG A 151 4.49 41.56 2.15
C ARG A 151 5.09 41.15 3.50
N ASP A 152 6.36 41.35 3.84
CA ASP A 152 7.41 42.28 3.38
C ASP A 152 8.83 41.67 3.53
N GLU A 153 9.79 42.35 2.90
CA GLU A 153 11.23 42.12 2.79
C GLU A 153 11.99 41.90 4.13
N LYS A 154 13.00 41.01 4.13
CA LYS A 154 14.42 41.40 4.33
C LYS A 154 15.40 40.24 4.18
N GLU A 155 16.58 40.64 3.71
CA GLU A 155 17.81 39.93 3.37
C GLU A 155 18.34 38.96 4.44
N GLY A 156 19.07 37.94 3.97
CA GLY A 156 19.94 37.11 4.80
C GLY A 156 20.46 35.90 4.03
N ALA A 157 21.62 36.06 3.40
CA ALA A 157 22.37 34.97 2.79
C ALA A 157 22.82 33.95 3.84
N ASP A 158 22.68 32.65 3.57
CA ASP A 158 23.68 31.67 3.98
C ASP A 158 23.68 30.44 3.07
N THR A 159 24.88 30.04 2.69
CA THR A 159 25.22 28.95 1.77
C THR A 159 25.53 27.70 2.58
N GLY A 160 24.84 26.58 2.36
CA GLY A 160 25.28 25.36 3.04
C GLY A 160 24.46 24.08 2.91
N GLU A 161 23.82 23.74 1.79
CA GLU A 161 23.14 22.42 1.66
C GLU A 161 23.19 21.85 0.23
N LYS A 162 24.38 21.68 -0.34
CA LYS A 162 24.52 21.03 -1.67
C LYS A 162 25.46 19.82 -1.76
N GLU A 163 26.12 19.40 -0.67
CA GLU A 163 27.14 18.32 -0.77
C GLU A 163 26.64 16.92 -0.37
N GLU A 164 25.50 16.78 0.32
CA GLU A 164 25.08 15.48 0.84
C GLU A 164 24.34 14.59 -0.18
N GLY A 165 23.59 15.20 -1.10
CA GLY A 165 22.83 14.49 -2.13
C GLY A 165 23.69 13.82 -3.21
N ASP A 166 24.82 14.41 -3.56
CA ASP A 166 25.73 13.89 -4.59
C ASP A 166 26.56 12.71 -4.10
N THR A 167 26.87 12.66 -2.80
CA THR A 167 27.65 11.59 -2.19
C THR A 167 26.81 10.29 -2.11
N GLN A 168 25.52 10.40 -1.77
CA GLN A 168 24.61 9.25 -1.77
C GLN A 168 24.32 8.73 -3.18
N ARG A 169 24.16 9.62 -4.18
CA ARG A 169 23.99 9.21 -5.58
C ARG A 169 25.24 8.52 -6.14
N LYS A 170 26.45 9.01 -5.84
CA LYS A 170 27.70 8.34 -6.22
C LYS A 170 27.86 6.98 -5.52
N ALA A 171 27.51 6.87 -4.24
CA ALA A 171 27.58 5.60 -3.52
C ALA A 171 26.60 4.55 -4.08
N MET A 172 25.40 4.97 -4.50
CA MET A 172 24.42 4.09 -5.13
C MET A 172 24.89 3.61 -6.52
N MET A 173 25.48 4.50 -7.32
CA MET A 173 26.05 4.12 -8.62
C MET A 173 27.26 3.18 -8.51
N LEU A 174 28.13 3.36 -7.51
CA LEU A 174 29.27 2.47 -7.29
C LEU A 174 28.83 1.06 -6.85
N ARG A 175 27.80 0.93 -6.01
CA ARG A 175 27.25 -0.39 -5.65
C ARG A 175 26.62 -1.09 -6.84
N ARG A 176 25.94 -0.34 -7.73
CA ARG A 176 25.34 -0.89 -8.95
C ARG A 176 26.40 -1.38 -9.92
N ARG A 177 27.52 -0.67 -10.08
CA ARG A 177 28.64 -1.10 -10.93
C ARG A 177 29.30 -2.39 -10.42
N HIS A 178 29.51 -2.53 -9.12
CA HIS A 178 30.08 -3.75 -8.53
C HIS A 178 29.18 -4.99 -8.68
N TYR A 179 27.86 -4.81 -8.77
CA TYR A 179 26.95 -5.94 -8.98
C TYR A 179 27.09 -6.54 -10.38
N TYR A 180 27.17 -5.70 -11.42
CA TYR A 180 27.28 -6.16 -12.80
C TYR A 180 28.69 -6.68 -13.16
N GLU A 181 29.77 -6.08 -12.63
CA GLU A 181 31.13 -6.58 -12.87
C GLU A 181 31.37 -7.96 -12.23
N ASN A 182 30.70 -8.28 -11.10
CA ASN A 182 30.84 -9.58 -10.44
C ASN A 182 29.88 -10.68 -10.97
N HIS A 183 28.80 -10.30 -11.67
CA HIS A 183 27.82 -11.27 -12.19
C HIS A 183 27.93 -11.50 -13.71
N SER A 184 28.76 -10.73 -14.42
CA SER A 184 29.01 -10.93 -15.85
C SER A 184 29.96 -12.09 -16.19
N PHE A 185 30.55 -12.77 -15.20
CA PHE A 185 31.55 -13.83 -15.43
C PHE A 185 31.02 -15.28 -15.37
N LYS A 186 29.71 -15.51 -15.24
CA LYS A 186 29.15 -16.87 -15.14
C LYS A 186 28.40 -17.39 -16.36
N ASN A 187 28.30 -16.61 -17.44
CA ASN A 187 27.68 -17.07 -18.69
C ASN A 187 28.69 -17.07 -19.85
N SER A 188 29.78 -17.80 -19.70
CA SER A 188 30.60 -18.24 -20.84
C SER A 188 31.45 -19.44 -20.42
N SER A 189 30.87 -20.63 -20.51
CA SER A 189 31.50 -21.90 -20.89
C SER A 189 30.41 -22.93 -21.17
#